data_AF-A0A356X561-F1
#
_entry.id   AF-A0A356X561-F1
#
_cell.length_a   1.000
_cell.length_b   1.000
_cell.length_c   1.000
_cell.angle_alpha   90.00
_cell.angle_beta   90.00
_cell.angle_gamma   90.00
#
_symmetry.space_group_name_H-M   'P 1'
#
loop_
_entity.id
_entity.type
_entity.pdbx_description
1 polymer ?
#
loop_
_entity_poly.entity_id
_entity_poly.type
_entity_poly.pdbx_seq_one_letter_code
_entity_poly.pdbx_strand_id
1 'polypeptide(L)'
;LWVETDFDTDGNGKPDRMHVAVTRPQQTESGDLQLPVIYETSPYYAGTARPPYDFFWDVEHEVGEEPPARKKGPEVQRRGERPIISNS
;
A
#
# COMPACT_ATOMS: atom_id res chain seq x y z
N LEU A 1 -10.63 0.70 -8.50
CA LEU A 1 -11.87 0.47 -7.70
C LEU A 1 -11.49 0.35 -6.22
N TRP A 2 -12.47 0.38 -5.31
CA TRP A 2 -12.24 0.17 -3.87
C TRP A 2 -12.89 -1.14 -3.45
N VAL A 3 -12.14 -2.02 -2.81
CA VAL A 3 -12.63 -3.27 -2.23
C VAL A 3 -12.71 -3.10 -0.72
N GLU A 4 -13.83 -3.51 -0.13
CA GLU A 4 -14.04 -3.51 1.31
C GLU A 4 -13.38 -4.74 1.95
N THR A 5 -12.73 -4.53 3.09
CA THR A 5 -12.11 -5.58 3.91
C THR A 5 -13.06 -6.04 5.00
N ASP A 6 -12.67 -7.05 5.78
CA ASP A 6 -13.41 -7.53 6.95
C ASP A 6 -12.90 -6.96 8.29
N PHE A 7 -12.00 -5.97 8.25
CA PHE A 7 -11.36 -5.36 9.41
C PHE A 7 -11.40 -3.82 9.38
N ASP A 8 -11.19 -3.19 10.53
CA ASP A 8 -11.17 -1.73 10.73
C ASP A 8 -9.88 -1.37 11.49
N THR A 9 -8.82 -1.00 10.78
CA THR A 9 -7.49 -0.75 11.39
C THR A 9 -7.34 0.65 11.95
N ASP A 10 -8.18 1.61 11.54
CA ASP A 10 -8.15 2.99 12.04
C ASP A 10 -9.19 3.25 13.15
N GLY A 11 -10.10 2.29 13.40
CA GLY A 11 -11.06 2.31 14.48
C GLY A 11 -12.24 3.26 14.25
N ASN A 12 -12.54 3.61 12.99
CA ASN A 12 -13.60 4.56 12.66
C ASN A 12 -15.01 3.95 12.66
N GLY A 13 -15.14 2.65 12.93
CA GLY A 13 -16.40 1.91 12.97
C GLY A 13 -16.90 1.43 11.60
N LYS A 14 -16.06 1.52 10.56
CA LYS A 14 -16.36 1.03 9.20
C LYS A 14 -15.18 0.18 8.72
N PRO A 15 -15.43 -0.91 7.96
CA PRO A 15 -14.33 -1.69 7.42
C PRO A 15 -13.44 -0.88 6.48
N ASP A 16 -12.14 -1.17 6.52
CA ASP A 16 -11.14 -0.52 5.68
C ASP A 16 -11.44 -0.80 4.21
N ARG A 17 -11.10 0.16 3.35
CA ARG A 17 -11.21 0.01 1.89
C ARG A 17 -9.84 0.09 1.24
N MET A 18 -9.53 -0.91 0.41
CA MET A 18 -8.27 -1.00 -0.32
C MET A 18 -8.46 -0.64 -1.80
N HIS A 19 -7.55 0.16 -2.33
CA HIS A 19 -7.56 0.50 -3.75
C HIS A 19 -7.02 -0.65 -4.60
N VAL A 20 -7.79 -1.10 -5.57
CA VAL A 20 -7.42 -2.17 -6.52
C VAL A 20 -7.45 -1.61 -7.94
N ALA A 21 -6.38 -1.85 -8.69
CA ALA A 21 -6.34 -1.66 -10.14
C ALA A 21 -6.53 -3.01 -10.85
N VAL A 22 -7.20 -2.97 -11.99
CA VAL A 22 -7.47 -4.13 -12.82
C VAL A 22 -7.05 -3.81 -14.24
N THR A 23 -6.12 -4.59 -14.77
CA THR A 23 -5.78 -4.58 -16.20
C THR A 23 -6.45 -5.77 -16.84
N ARG A 24 -7.32 -5.53 -17.82
CA ARG A 24 -8.08 -6.59 -18.51
C ARG A 24 -8.32 -6.22 -19.97
N PRO A 25 -8.47 -7.21 -20.88
CA PRO A 25 -8.89 -6.94 -22.26
C PRO A 25 -10.29 -6.33 -22.32
N GLN A 26 -10.49 -5.39 -23.24
CA GLN A 26 -11.77 -4.70 -23.45
C GLN A 26 -12.93 -5.68 -23.75
N GLN A 27 -12.65 -6.84 -24.32
CA GLN A 27 -13.64 -7.89 -24.61
C GLN A 27 -14.34 -8.41 -23.35
N THR A 28 -13.73 -8.25 -22.17
CA THR A 28 -14.35 -8.63 -20.90
C THR A 28 -15.40 -7.62 -20.40
N GLU A 29 -15.59 -6.49 -21.10
CA GLU A 29 -16.63 -5.49 -20.76
C GLU A 29 -18.05 -6.01 -21.04
N SER A 30 -18.27 -6.88 -22.03
CA SER A 30 -19.61 -7.43 -22.31
C SER A 30 -20.04 -8.51 -21.32
N GLY A 31 -19.09 -9.16 -20.65
CA GLY A 31 -19.32 -10.30 -19.76
C GLY A 31 -19.34 -11.66 -20.46
N ASP A 32 -19.32 -11.72 -21.80
CA ASP A 32 -19.34 -12.99 -22.56
C ASP A 32 -17.99 -13.73 -22.49
N LEU A 33 -16.91 -12.99 -22.21
CA LEU A 33 -15.57 -13.53 -22.02
C LEU A 33 -15.18 -13.42 -20.54
N GLN A 34 -15.07 -14.58 -19.88
CA GLN A 34 -14.50 -14.72 -18.55
C GLN A 34 -13.07 -15.25 -18.67
N LEU A 35 -12.16 -14.66 -17.89
CA LEU A 35 -10.75 -15.05 -17.85
C LEU A 35 -10.34 -15.30 -16.39
N PRO A 36 -9.38 -16.21 -16.14
CA PRO A 36 -8.78 -16.34 -14.82
C PRO A 36 -8.08 -15.03 -14.42
N VAL A 37 -8.01 -14.79 -13.11
CA VAL A 37 -7.33 -13.61 -12.53
C VAL A 37 -5.97 -14.02 -12.01
N ILE A 38 -4.95 -13.25 -12.39
CA ILE A 38 -3.65 -13.26 -11.70
C ILE A 38 -3.69 -12.11 -10.70
N TYR A 39 -3.56 -12.45 -9.42
CA TYR A 39 -3.60 -11.47 -8.33
C TYR A 39 -2.18 -11.21 -7.82
N GLU A 40 -1.79 -9.93 -7.82
CA GLU A 40 -0.57 -9.46 -7.17
C GLU A 40 -0.95 -8.48 -6.06
N THR A 41 -0.34 -8.66 -4.90
CA THR A 41 -0.45 -7.72 -3.78
C THR A 41 0.92 -7.17 -3.47
N SER A 42 1.01 -5.85 -3.38
CA SER A 42 2.24 -5.15 -3.05
C SER A 42 1.92 -3.95 -2.18
N PRO A 43 2.47 -3.87 -0.95
CA PRO A 43 2.33 -2.69 -0.11
C PRO A 43 3.06 -1.46 -0.69
N TYR A 44 3.82 -1.64 -1.79
CA TYR A 44 4.66 -0.62 -2.39
C TYR A 44 4.04 0.07 -3.62
N TYR A 45 2.88 -0.41 -4.09
CA TYR A 45 2.20 0.16 -5.26
C TYR A 45 1.81 1.64 -5.12
N ALA A 46 1.47 2.07 -3.91
CA ALA A 46 1.16 3.48 -3.62
C ALA A 46 2.42 4.32 -3.33
N GLY A 47 3.61 3.73 -3.37
CA GLY A 47 4.87 4.36 -3.00
C GLY A 47 5.38 3.93 -1.63
N THR A 48 6.54 4.48 -1.27
CA THR A 48 7.24 4.24 0.00
C THR A 48 7.63 5.56 0.63
N ALA A 49 7.94 5.55 1.93
CA ALA A 49 8.63 6.66 2.58
C ALA A 49 9.95 6.95 1.85
N ARG A 50 10.30 8.23 1.70
CA ARG A 50 11.45 8.70 0.91
C ARG A 50 12.49 9.37 1.83
N PRO A 51 13.71 9.68 1.33
CA PRO A 51 14.71 10.43 2.09
C PRO A 51 14.13 11.70 2.74
N PRO A 52 14.68 12.16 3.88
CA PRO A 52 16.02 11.89 4.38
C PRO A 52 16.24 10.61 5.24
N TYR A 53 15.23 9.74 5.42
CA TYR A 53 15.33 8.49 6.21
C TYR A 53 15.82 8.65 7.65
N ASP A 54 15.81 9.87 8.18
CA ASP A 54 16.25 10.22 9.53
C ASP A 54 15.26 9.78 10.63
N PHE A 55 14.25 9.00 10.23
CA PHE A 55 13.19 8.40 11.04
C PHE A 55 13.39 6.90 11.29
N PHE A 56 14.51 6.33 10.84
CA PHE A 56 14.91 4.99 11.31
C PHE A 56 15.36 5.05 12.77
N TRP A 57 15.42 3.88 13.40
CA TRP A 57 15.99 3.76 14.75
C TRP A 57 17.45 4.19 14.72
N ASP A 58 17.86 4.94 15.74
CA ASP A 58 19.28 5.13 16.00
C ASP A 58 19.84 3.80 16.51
N VAL A 59 20.92 3.35 15.89
CA VAL A 59 21.58 2.09 16.25
C VAL A 59 22.77 2.31 17.19
N GLU A 60 23.14 3.57 17.44
CA GLU A 60 24.21 3.94 18.36
C GLU A 60 23.67 4.01 19.80
N HIS A 61 23.48 2.84 20.43
CA HIS A 61 23.12 2.70 21.84
C HIS A 61 23.63 1.36 22.40
N GLU A 62 23.73 1.22 23.72
CA GLU A 62 24.23 -0.01 24.35
C GLU A 62 23.20 -1.16 24.27
N VAL A 63 23.70 -2.40 24.30
CA VAL A 63 22.85 -3.60 24.26
C VAL A 63 22.04 -3.70 25.56
N GLY A 64 20.71 -3.76 25.43
CA GLY A 64 19.79 -3.83 26.56
C GLY A 64 19.39 -2.46 27.12
N GLU A 65 19.97 -1.37 26.63
CA GLU A 65 19.48 -0.02 26.88
C GLU A 65 18.19 0.24 26.09
N GLU A 66 17.31 1.06 26.66
CA GLU A 66 16.15 1.57 25.94
C GLU A 66 16.62 2.62 24.91
N PRO A 67 16.37 2.43 23.60
CA PRO A 67 16.84 3.37 22.59
C PRO A 67 16.08 4.70 22.68
N PRO A 68 16.69 5.81 22.23
CA PRO A 68 15.97 7.06 22.05
C PRO A 68 14.72 6.88 21.19
N ALA A 69 13.67 7.65 21.49
CA ALA A 69 12.41 7.56 20.75
C ALA A 69 12.63 7.81 19.25
N ARG A 70 12.18 6.87 18.42
CA ARG A 70 12.26 6.98 16.96
C ARG A 70 11.46 8.18 16.45
N LYS A 71 12.04 8.97 15.54
CA LYS A 71 11.28 10.05 14.87
C LYS A 71 10.13 9.47 14.05
N LYS A 72 9.03 10.22 13.97
CA LYS A 72 7.89 9.84 13.13
C LYS A 72 8.33 9.87 11.66
N GLY A 73 8.06 8.78 10.93
CA GLY A 73 8.28 8.75 9.49
C GLY A 73 7.35 9.72 8.77
N PRO A 74 7.75 10.23 7.58
CA PRO A 74 6.87 11.04 6.76
C PRO A 74 5.68 10.22 6.29
N GLU A 75 4.55 10.90 6.07
CA GLU A 75 3.42 10.27 5.39
C GLU A 75 3.85 9.87 3.98
N VAL A 76 3.44 8.66 3.57
CA VAL A 76 3.73 8.16 2.23
C VAL A 76 2.87 8.94 1.24
N GLN A 77 3.53 9.79 0.45
CA GLN A 77 2.85 10.49 -0.64
C GLN A 77 2.51 9.48 -1.73
N ARG A 78 1.20 9.27 -1.95
CA ARG A 78 0.69 8.36 -2.97
C ARG A 78 1.24 8.74 -4.34
N ARG A 79 1.93 7.81 -4.99
CA ARG A 79 2.36 7.99 -6.39
C ARG A 79 1.18 7.67 -7.34
N GLY A 80 0.69 8.68 -8.06
CA GLY A 80 0.01 8.50 -9.35
C GLY A 80 -1.53 8.66 -9.39
N GLU A 81 -1.97 9.50 -10.33
CA GLU A 81 -3.32 9.53 -10.92
C GLU A 81 -3.37 8.75 -12.26
N ARG A 82 -2.48 7.76 -12.47
CA ARG A 82 -2.27 7.14 -13.79
C ARG A 82 -2.92 5.75 -13.88
N PRO A 83 -3.34 5.30 -15.08
CA PRO A 83 -4.10 4.06 -15.26
C PRO A 83 -3.31 2.77 -15.00
N ILE A 84 -1.99 2.85 -14.80
CA ILE A 84 -1.11 1.69 -14.58
C ILE A 84 -0.47 1.82 -13.20
N ILE A 85 -0.74 0.86 -12.32
CA ILE A 85 -0.19 0.78 -10.95
C ILE A 85 1.13 0.01 -10.89
N SER A 86 1.33 -0.97 -11.78
CA SER A 86 2.54 -1.80 -11.86
C SER A 86 2.81 -2.21 -13.31
N ASN A 87 4.09 -2.45 -13.62
CA ASN A 87 4.56 -3.08 -14.87
C ASN A 87 5.17 -4.48 -14.62
N SER A 88 5.01 -5.00 -13.39
CA SER A 88 5.42 -6.36 -13.03
C SER A 88 4.74 -7.42 -13.89
#